data_AF-V2U8Y0-F1
#
_entry.id   AF-V2U8Y0-F1
#
_cell.length_a   1.000
_cell.length_b   1.000
_cell.length_c   1.000
_cell.angle_alpha   90.00
_cell.angle_beta   90.00
_cell.angle_gamma   90.00
#
_symmetry.space_group_name_H-M   'P 1'
#
loop_
_entity.id
_entity.type
_entity.pdbx_description
1 polymer ?
#
loop_
_entity_poly.entity_id
_entity_poly.type
_entity_poly.pdbx_seq_one_letter_code
_entity_poly.pdbx_strand_id
1 'polypeptide(L)' 'MKNEIMSKSEVNSFVCIFLGLVGYSIFMFYLLVKRSKGINYFDDLSSVNRFIVYSSVALEFICLKIVKNILKIII' A
#
# COMPACT_ATOMS: atom_id res chain seq x y z
N MET A 1 0.11 -11.79 31.58
CA MET A 1 0.03 -11.47 30.14
C MET A 1 -0.47 -10.05 30.02
N LYS A 2 0.19 -9.21 29.24
CA LYS A 2 -0.21 -7.81 29.07
C LYS A 2 -1.45 -7.82 28.17
N ASN A 3 -2.59 -7.36 28.70
CA ASN A 3 -3.84 -7.24 27.95
C ASN A 3 -3.71 -6.05 26.99
N GLU A 4 -2.97 -6.21 25.90
CA GLU A 4 -2.89 -5.22 24.85
C GLU A 4 -4.08 -5.42 23.89
N ILE A 5 -4.84 -4.35 23.64
CA ILE A 5 -6.02 -4.36 22.76
C ILE A 5 -5.64 -4.68 21.30
N MET A 6 -4.41 -4.33 20.91
CA MET A 6 -3.80 -4.66 19.62
C MET A 6 -2.31 -4.98 19.82
N SER A 7 -1.82 -5.94 19.05
CA SER A 7 -0.39 -6.25 18.96
C SER A 7 0.39 -5.14 18.25
N LYS A 8 1.69 -5.03 18.57
CA LYS A 8 2.59 -4.07 17.92
C LYS A 8 2.60 -4.18 16.39
N SER A 9 2.46 -5.39 15.86
CA SER A 9 2.37 -5.65 14.41
C SER A 9 1.09 -5.09 13.79
N GLU A 10 -0.04 -5.18 14.49
CA GLU A 10 -1.31 -4.63 14.01
C GLU A 10 -1.28 -3.10 14.01
N VAL A 11 -0.71 -2.48 15.05
CA VAL A 11 -0.53 -1.02 15.11
C VAL A 11 0.36 -0.54 13.96
N ASN A 12 1.49 -1.21 13.72
CA ASN A 12 2.38 -0.86 12.61
C ASN A 12 1.69 -1.02 11.25
N SER A 13 0.91 -2.09 11.06
CA SER A 13 0.18 -2.32 9.83
C SER A 13 -0.86 -1.22 9.58
N PHE A 14 -1.59 -0.82 10.63
CA PHE A 14 -2.57 0.25 10.55
C PHE A 14 -1.92 1.60 10.21
N VAL A 15 -0.79 1.93 10.85
CA VAL A 15 -0.01 3.14 10.56
C VAL A 15 0.49 3.13 9.12
N CYS A 16 1.00 2.01 8.62
CA CYS A 16 1.44 1.88 7.22
C CYS A 16 0.29 2.13 6.23
N ILE A 17 -0.88 1.55 6.46
CA ILE A 17 -2.07 1.76 5.61
C ILE A 17 -2.49 3.24 5.65
N PHE A 18 -2.54 3.84 6.84
CA PHE A 18 -2.90 5.24 7.01
C PHE A 18 -1.93 6.18 6.28
N LEU A 19 -0.61 5.98 6.44
CA LEU A 19 0.40 6.76 5.73
C LEU A 19 0.31 6.57 4.21
N GLY A 20 0.00 5.36 3.74
CA GLY A 20 -0.25 5.10 2.32
C GLY A 20 -1.44 5.90 1.77
N LEU A 21 -2.55 5.93 2.50
CA LEU A 21 -3.74 6.70 2.13
C LEU A 21 -3.49 8.21 2.15
N VAL A 22 -2.78 8.72 3.16
CA VAL A 22 -2.40 10.13 3.25
C VAL A 22 -1.48 10.50 2.10
N GLY A 23 -0.45 9.69 1.82
CA GLY A 23 0.48 9.91 0.71
C GLY A 23 -0.23 9.92 -0.64
N TYR A 24 -1.13 8.97 -0.89
CA TYR A 24 -1.92 8.92 -2.11
C TYR A 24 -2.86 10.14 -2.25
N SER A 25 -3.48 10.57 -1.14
CA SER A 25 -4.34 11.76 -1.14
C SER A 25 -3.55 13.03 -1.50
N ILE A 26 -2.36 13.22 -0.93
CA ILE A 26 -1.46 14.34 -1.26
C ILE A 26 -1.07 14.27 -2.75
N PHE A 27 -0.75 13.09 -3.27
CA PHE A 27 -0.43 12.89 -4.68
C PHE A 27 -1.61 13.29 -5.60
N MET A 28 -2.84 12.93 -5.25
CA MET A 28 -4.02 13.35 -6.00
C MET A 28 -4.20 14.88 -6.01
N PHE A 29 -3.96 15.55 -4.88
CA PHE A 29 -3.96 17.03 -4.84
C PHE A 29 -2.85 17.62 -5.71
N TYR A 30 -1.65 17.05 -5.72
CA TYR A 30 -0.57 17.46 -6.62
C TYR A 30 -0.98 17.39 -8.10
N LEU A 31 -1.63 16.30 -8.52
CA LEU A 31 -2.14 16.16 -9.89
C LEU A 31 -3.23 17.18 -10.21
N LEU A 32 -4.11 17.49 -9.26
CA LEU A 32 -5.12 18.54 -9.42
C LEU A 32 -4.48 19.92 -9.64
N VAL A 33 -3.40 20.24 -8.93
CA VAL A 33 -2.66 21.49 -9.13
C VAL A 33 -2.02 21.52 -10.52
N LYS A 34 -1.40 20.42 -10.97
CA LYS A 34 -0.84 20.32 -12.33
C LYS A 34 -1.91 20.54 -13.40
N ARG A 35 -3.06 19.87 -13.24
CA ARG A 35 -4.22 20.03 -14.12
C ARG A 35 -4.71 21.47 -14.16
N SER A 36 -4.82 22.14 -13.00
CA SER A 36 -5.24 23.54 -12.91
C SER A 36 -4.31 24.49 -13.67
N LYS A 37 -3.01 24.16 -13.74
CA LYS A 37 -2.00 24.89 -14.50
C LYS A 37 -1.92 24.48 -15.99
N GLY A 38 -2.80 23.61 -16.46
CA GLY A 38 -2.77 23.07 -17.83
C GLY A 38 -1.60 22.13 -18.13
N ILE A 39 -0.88 21.68 -17.10
CA ILE A 39 0.24 20.75 -17.24
C ILE A 39 -0.31 19.33 -17.37
N ASN A 40 0.18 18.58 -18.35
CA ASN A 40 -0.15 17.17 -18.49
C ASN A 40 0.34 16.38 -17.27
N TYR A 41 -0.59 15.71 -16.59
CA TYR A 41 -0.36 14.94 -15.37
C TYR A 41 -0.57 13.44 -15.57
N PHE A 42 -0.93 13.00 -16.79
CA PHE A 42 -1.25 11.61 -17.09
C PHE A 42 -0.04 10.68 -16.94
N ASP A 43 1.17 11.15 -17.28
CA ASP A 43 2.39 10.36 -17.15
C ASP A 43 2.71 10.08 -15.68
N ASP A 44 2.58 11.09 -14.82
CA ASP A 44 2.77 10.93 -13.37
C ASP A 44 1.73 9.99 -12.76
N LEU A 45 0.46 10.18 -13.12
CA LEU A 45 -0.65 9.33 -12.66
C LEU A 45 -0.45 7.88 -13.10
N SER A 46 -0.09 7.66 -14.36
CA SER A 46 0.18 6.33 -14.92
C SER A 46 1.37 5.67 -14.21
N SER A 47 2.44 6.41 -13.95
CA SER A 47 3.64 5.90 -13.27
C SER A 47 3.31 5.40 -11.85
N VAL A 48 2.64 6.23 -11.04
CA VAL A 48 2.25 5.86 -9.67
C VAL A 48 1.26 4.70 -9.66
N ASN A 49 0.27 4.70 -10.57
CA ASN A 49 -0.69 3.61 -10.66
C ASN A 49 -0.03 2.28 -11.06
N ARG A 50 0.90 2.30 -12.02
CA ARG A 50 1.68 1.10 -12.38
C ARG A 50 2.46 0.59 -11.17
N PHE A 51 3.12 1.47 -10.44
CA PHE A 51 3.86 1.10 -9.23
C PHE A 51 2.94 0.42 -8.19
N ILE A 52 1.76 0.98 -7.93
CA ILE A 52 0.78 0.40 -7.00
C ILE A 52 0.37 -1.00 -7.48
N VAL A 53 0.00 -1.15 -8.74
CA VAL A 53 -0.43 -2.44 -9.31
C VAL A 53 0.68 -3.50 -9.20
N TYR A 54 1.91 -3.17 -9.62
CA TYR A 54 3.03 -4.12 -9.52
C TYR A 54 3.35 -4.48 -8.07
N SER A 55 3.28 -3.50 -7.15
CA SER A 55 3.51 -3.74 -5.72
C SER A 55 2.43 -4.63 -5.11
N SER A 56 1.15 -4.42 -5.47
CA SER A 56 0.04 -5.27 -5.03
C SER A 56 0.19 -6.70 -5.51
N VAL A 57 0.53 -6.90 -6.79
CA VAL A 57 0.79 -8.24 -7.35
C VAL A 57 1.98 -8.91 -6.63
N ALA A 58 3.07 -8.19 -6.41
CA ALA A 58 4.23 -8.71 -5.68
C ALA A 58 3.87 -9.12 -4.24
N LEU A 59 3.07 -8.31 -3.53
CA LEU A 59 2.58 -8.61 -2.19
C LEU A 59 1.70 -9.86 -2.18
N GLU A 60 0.81 -10.02 -3.16
CA GLU A 60 -0.03 -11.21 -3.30
C GLU A 60 0.82 -12.49 -3.43
N PHE A 61 1.86 -12.47 -4.25
CA PHE A 61 2.80 -13.60 -4.36
C PHE A 61 3.52 -13.93 -3.05
N ILE A 62 3.95 -12.91 -2.31
CA ILE A 62 4.61 -13.09 -1.01
C ILE A 62 3.62 -13.69 0.01
N CYS A 63 2.40 -13.15 0.08
CA CYS A 63 1.33 -13.68 0.94
C CYS A 63 1.03 -15.14 0.63
N LEU A 64 0.87 -15.49 -0.65
CA LEU A 64 0.65 -16.88 -1.08
C LEU A 64 1.80 -17.81 -0.68
N LYS A 65 3.06 -17.35 -0.77
CA LYS A 65 4.24 -18.12 -0.35
C LYS A 65 4.26 -18.33 1.16
N ILE A 66 3.94 -17.31 1.95
CA ILE A 66 3.85 -17.40 3.41
C ILE A 66 2.76 -18.39 3.81
N VAL A 67 1.57 -18.28 3.23
CA VAL A 67 0.44 -19.20 3.50
C VAL A 67 0.80 -20.65 3.16
N LYS A 68 1.43 -20.89 1.99
CA LYS A 68 1.89 -22.23 1.61
C LYS A 68 2.91 -22.80 2.60
N ASN A 69 3.88 -21.99 3.04
CA ASN A 69 4.87 -22.43 4.02
C ASN A 69 4.24 -22.78 5.38
N ILE A 70 3.28 -21.97 5.84
CA ILE A 70 2.56 -22.23 7.09
C ILE A 70 1.75 -23.53 6.99
N LEU A 71 1.03 -23.74 5.89
CA LEU A 71 0.28 -24.98 5.64
C LEU A 71 1.19 -26.22 5.66
N LYS A 72 2.40 -26.14 5.10
CA LYS A 72 3.38 -27.23 5.10
C LYS A 72 3.98 -27.52 6.49
N ILE A 73 3.95 -26.56 7.41
CA ILE A 73 4.40 -26.76 8.80
C ILE A 73 3.30 -27.43 9.64
N ILE A 74 2.04 -27.18 9.29
CA ILE A 74 0.86 -27.64 10.04
C ILE A 74 0.42 -29.05 9.59
N ILE A 75 0.55 -29.38 8.30
CA ILE A 75 0.20 -30.69 7.69
C ILE A 75 1.46 -31.55 7.58
#